data_AF-A0A813M545-F1
#
_entry.id   AF-A0A813M545-F1
#
_cell.length_a   1.000
_cell.length_b   1.000
_cell.length_c   1.000
_cell.angle_alpha   90.00
_cell.angle_beta   90.00
_cell.angle_gamma   90.00
#
_symmetry.space_group_name_H-M   'P 1'
#
loop_
_entity.id
_entity.type
_entity.pdbx_description
1 polymer ?
#
loop_
_entity_poly.entity_id
_entity_poly.type
_entity_poly.pdbx_seq_one_letter_code
_entity_poly.pdbx_strand_id
1 'polypeptide(L)'
;MEPSIELRILNYRLKIISVKKGSLYKLMFGIVKIAFSNKTKCSIFSFTETNDDYSIVLDNYGFEEMRPYLDETDMTLSQSDWIPMYLSGEDLQRGISKIAKYLILPLADWKISIMAISMYQCDYILIQEDDYEAVIECLSIHIPKIYDESLDLENEIVFSKFNGKMHYNIKKFDHSSSCHLRKQSTVDENKQLQISLPLLIPDNIEYCITGLYNMDTIIIPTLIDIMFYETDN
;
A
#
# COMPACT_ATOMS: atom_id res chain seq x y z
N MET A 1 18.21 -8.04 -23.97
CA MET A 1 17.13 -7.05 -23.82
C MET A 1 17.01 -6.78 -22.34
N GLU A 2 17.19 -5.54 -21.88
CA GLU A 2 16.79 -5.19 -20.51
C GLU A 2 15.27 -5.27 -20.46
N PRO A 3 14.67 -5.86 -19.41
CA PRO A 3 13.23 -5.93 -19.29
C PRO A 3 12.65 -4.51 -19.21
N SER A 4 11.58 -4.25 -19.95
CA SER A 4 10.83 -2.99 -19.93
C SER A 4 10.02 -2.88 -18.64
N ILE A 5 10.73 -2.72 -17.52
CA ILE A 5 10.13 -2.56 -16.20
C ILE A 5 9.82 -1.08 -15.97
N GLU A 6 8.59 -0.78 -15.60
CA GLU A 6 8.09 0.56 -15.35
C GLU A 6 7.40 0.60 -13.99
N LEU A 7 7.80 1.54 -13.13
CA LEU A 7 7.14 1.79 -11.84
C LEU A 7 6.05 2.84 -12.02
N ARG A 8 4.88 2.58 -11.46
CA ARG A 8 3.78 3.54 -11.41
C ARG A 8 3.43 3.85 -9.97
N ILE A 9 3.47 5.12 -9.64
CA ILE A 9 3.06 5.68 -8.35
C ILE A 9 1.67 6.26 -8.55
N LEU A 10 0.71 5.78 -7.77
CA LEU A 10 -0.68 6.19 -7.91
C LEU A 10 -0.96 7.45 -7.10
N ASN A 11 -1.90 8.28 -7.56
CA ASN A 11 -2.35 9.48 -6.85
C ASN A 11 -3.38 9.15 -5.76
N TYR A 12 -3.00 8.29 -4.82
CA TYR A 12 -3.81 8.00 -3.65
C TYR A 12 -3.00 8.23 -2.38
N ARG A 13 -3.69 8.70 -1.35
CA ARG A 13 -3.21 8.72 0.03
C ARG A 13 -4.08 7.76 0.82
N LEU A 14 -3.46 6.67 1.25
CA LEU A 14 -4.13 5.58 1.93
C LEU A 14 -3.92 5.72 3.44
N LYS A 15 -5.02 5.58 4.17
CA LYS A 15 -5.05 5.45 5.62
C LYS A 15 -5.12 3.96 5.95
N ILE A 16 -4.31 3.53 6.90
CA ILE A 16 -4.34 2.18 7.45
C ILE A 16 -4.93 2.27 8.85
N ILE A 17 -5.96 1.48 9.09
CA ILE A 17 -6.67 1.40 10.37
C ILE A 17 -6.64 -0.06 10.83
N SER A 18 -6.21 -0.29 12.07
CA SER A 18 -6.40 -1.58 12.74
C SER A 18 -7.52 -1.43 13.77
N VAL A 19 -8.51 -2.30 13.71
CA VAL A 19 -9.74 -2.24 14.52
C VAL A 19 -9.83 -3.51 15.35
N LYS A 20 -9.96 -3.39 16.67
CA LYS A 20 -10.10 -4.58 17.52
C LYS A 20 -11.41 -5.30 17.21
N LYS A 21 -11.40 -6.64 17.25
CA LYS A 21 -12.58 -7.46 16.90
C LYS A 21 -13.85 -7.03 17.64
N GLY A 22 -13.74 -6.76 18.94
CA GLY A 22 -14.85 -6.34 19.78
C GLY A 22 -15.45 -4.96 19.46
N SER A 23 -14.88 -4.17 18.54
CA SER A 23 -15.42 -2.87 18.12
C SER A 23 -15.83 -2.84 16.63
N LEU A 24 -15.63 -3.91 15.86
CA LEU A 24 -15.90 -3.92 14.42
C LEU A 24 -17.36 -3.56 14.09
N TYR A 25 -18.31 -4.02 14.89
CA TYR A 25 -19.75 -3.78 14.66
C TYR A 25 -20.11 -2.28 14.58
N LYS A 26 -19.33 -1.41 15.22
CA LYS A 26 -19.51 0.06 15.18
C LYS A 26 -19.21 0.63 13.79
N LEU A 27 -18.29 -0.01 13.08
CA LEU A 27 -17.86 0.35 11.74
C LEU A 27 -18.66 -0.35 10.63
N MET A 28 -19.51 -1.33 10.97
CA MET A 28 -20.24 -2.17 10.03
C MET A 28 -20.97 -1.35 8.96
N PHE A 29 -21.71 -0.31 9.35
CA PHE A 29 -22.44 0.51 8.39
C PHE A 29 -21.52 1.20 7.39
N GLY A 30 -20.40 1.77 7.87
CA GLY A 30 -19.43 2.43 7.01
C GLY A 30 -18.74 1.45 6.06
N ILE A 31 -18.32 0.29 6.56
CA ILE A 31 -17.69 -0.77 5.75
C ILE A 31 -18.67 -1.27 4.69
N VAL A 32 -19.91 -1.60 5.06
CA VAL A 32 -20.92 -2.08 4.12
C VAL A 32 -21.22 -1.03 3.05
N LYS A 33 -21.30 0.25 3.45
CA LYS A 33 -21.52 1.35 2.52
C LYS A 33 -20.36 1.48 1.54
N ILE A 34 -19.12 1.43 2.00
CA ILE A 34 -17.94 1.56 1.14
C ILE A 34 -17.77 0.34 0.23
N ALA A 35 -17.91 -0.87 0.77
CA ALA A 35 -17.65 -2.12 0.05
C ALA A 35 -18.72 -2.45 -0.99
N PHE A 36 -20.00 -2.13 -0.71
CA PHE A 36 -21.12 -2.60 -1.53
C PHE A 36 -21.98 -1.48 -2.13
N SER A 37 -21.73 -0.21 -1.81
CA SER A 37 -22.44 0.91 -2.44
C SER A 37 -21.62 1.56 -3.54
N ASN A 38 -22.24 1.75 -4.70
CA ASN A 38 -21.68 2.55 -5.80
C ASN A 38 -21.81 4.07 -5.59
N LYS A 39 -22.24 4.51 -4.41
CA LYS A 39 -22.49 5.93 -4.09
C LYS A 39 -21.30 6.63 -3.44
N THR A 40 -20.26 5.88 -3.10
CA THR A 40 -19.06 6.42 -2.46
C THR A 40 -18.07 6.88 -3.53
N LYS A 41 -17.18 7.80 -3.16
CA LYS A 41 -16.05 8.19 -4.02
C LYS A 41 -14.77 7.40 -3.74
N CYS A 42 -14.87 6.42 -2.82
CA CYS A 42 -13.77 5.56 -2.43
C CYS A 42 -13.37 4.68 -3.61
N SER A 43 -12.14 4.80 -4.06
CA SER A 43 -11.55 4.03 -5.16
C SER A 43 -10.72 2.85 -4.65
N ILE A 44 -10.04 3.03 -3.51
CA ILE A 44 -9.22 1.98 -2.88
C ILE A 44 -9.83 1.63 -1.53
N PHE A 45 -10.21 0.36 -1.38
CA PHE A 45 -10.67 -0.23 -0.13
C PHE A 45 -10.15 -1.66 -0.02
N SER A 46 -9.53 -1.98 1.11
CA SER A 46 -9.09 -3.32 1.49
C SER A 46 -9.56 -3.58 2.92
N PHE A 47 -10.12 -4.75 3.13
CA PHE A 47 -10.55 -5.23 4.44
C PHE A 47 -9.96 -6.63 4.63
N THR A 48 -9.19 -6.80 5.71
CA THR A 48 -8.52 -8.05 6.03
C THR A 48 -8.78 -8.39 7.49
N GLU A 49 -9.39 -9.55 7.74
CA GLU A 49 -9.45 -10.12 9.08
C GLU A 49 -8.15 -10.83 9.43
N THR A 50 -7.62 -10.54 10.61
CA THR A 50 -6.52 -11.28 11.22
C THR A 50 -7.00 -12.00 12.48
N ASN A 51 -6.13 -12.76 13.14
CA ASN A 51 -6.46 -13.41 14.40
C ASN A 51 -6.71 -12.40 15.53
N ASP A 52 -6.04 -11.25 15.50
CA ASP A 52 -6.05 -10.28 16.60
C ASP A 52 -6.98 -9.08 16.32
N ASP A 53 -7.07 -8.66 15.07
CA ASP A 53 -7.75 -7.44 14.65
C ASP A 53 -8.27 -7.50 13.21
N TYR A 54 -8.94 -6.42 12.80
CA TYR A 54 -9.29 -6.17 11.41
C TYR A 54 -8.42 -5.04 10.87
N SER A 55 -7.67 -5.32 9.79
CA SER A 55 -6.89 -4.32 9.08
C SER A 55 -7.70 -3.76 7.91
N ILE A 56 -7.87 -2.45 7.89
CA ILE A 56 -8.62 -1.72 6.87
C ILE A 56 -7.69 -0.71 6.22
N VAL A 57 -7.58 -0.78 4.89
CA VAL A 57 -6.82 0.18 4.08
C VAL A 57 -7.78 0.88 3.14
N LEU A 58 -7.76 2.20 3.15
CA LEU A 58 -8.73 2.99 2.40
C LEU A 58 -8.16 4.33 1.97
N ASP A 59 -8.68 4.90 0.89
CA ASP A 59 -8.33 6.26 0.49
C ASP A 59 -9.00 7.34 1.37
N ASN A 60 -8.58 8.59 1.16
CA ASN A 60 -9.12 9.74 1.90
C ASN A 60 -10.64 9.88 1.80
N TYR A 61 -11.26 9.51 0.67
CA TYR A 61 -12.72 9.61 0.53
C TYR A 61 -13.43 8.54 1.36
N GLY A 62 -12.94 7.30 1.34
CA GLY A 62 -13.41 6.26 2.24
C GLY A 62 -13.22 6.65 3.71
N PHE A 63 -12.14 7.37 4.03
CA PHE A 63 -11.80 7.71 5.41
C PHE A 63 -12.78 8.71 5.98
N GLU A 64 -13.12 9.73 5.21
CA GLU A 64 -14.14 10.71 5.61
C GLU A 64 -15.54 10.08 5.74
N GLU A 65 -15.85 9.03 4.98
CA GLU A 65 -17.10 8.28 5.17
C GLU A 65 -17.12 7.44 6.45
N MET A 66 -15.96 6.90 6.84
CA MET A 66 -15.80 6.13 8.09
C MET A 66 -15.71 7.02 9.32
N ARG A 67 -15.22 8.25 9.16
CA ARG A 67 -14.90 9.20 10.22
C ARG A 67 -15.96 9.33 11.33
N PRO A 68 -17.27 9.43 11.02
CA PRO A 68 -18.31 9.55 12.06
C PRO A 68 -18.38 8.36 13.03
N TYR A 69 -17.85 7.21 12.63
CA TYR A 69 -17.90 5.97 13.41
C TYR A 69 -16.59 5.68 14.16
N LEU A 70 -15.51 6.44 13.88
CA LEU A 70 -14.18 6.17 14.44
C LEU A 70 -14.06 6.61 15.91
N ASP A 71 -14.71 7.72 16.30
CA ASP A 71 -14.57 8.30 17.65
C ASP A 71 -15.02 7.36 18.77
N GLU A 72 -15.93 6.43 18.47
CA GLU A 72 -16.46 5.45 19.42
C GLU A 72 -15.79 4.08 19.32
N THR A 73 -14.83 3.90 18.40
CA THR A 73 -14.24 2.61 18.06
C THR A 73 -12.85 2.46 18.68
N ASP A 74 -12.58 1.31 19.29
CA ASP A 74 -11.24 0.97 19.77
C ASP A 74 -10.38 0.54 18.57
N MET A 75 -9.63 1.51 18.03
CA MET A 75 -8.83 1.36 16.82
C MET A 75 -7.48 2.08 16.93
N THR A 76 -6.55 1.66 16.08
CA THR A 76 -5.26 2.33 15.85
C THR A 76 -5.20 2.83 14.42
N LEU A 77 -4.80 4.10 14.26
CA LEU A 77 -4.62 4.75 12.96
C LEU A 77 -3.12 4.89 12.68
N SER A 78 -2.69 4.57 11.47
CA SER A 78 -1.33 4.86 11.01
C SER A 78 -0.99 6.34 11.15
N GLN A 79 0.21 6.65 11.61
CA GLN A 79 0.68 8.02 11.81
C GLN A 79 0.95 8.77 10.49
N SER A 80 1.41 8.03 9.46
CA SER A 80 1.70 8.57 8.14
C SER A 80 0.72 8.04 7.11
N ASP A 81 0.59 8.78 6.01
CA ASP A 81 -0.17 8.39 4.85
C ASP A 81 0.66 7.50 3.94
N TRP A 82 -0.03 6.57 3.29
CA TRP A 82 0.63 5.56 2.48
C TRP A 82 0.34 5.77 1.01
N ILE A 83 1.38 5.76 0.19
CA ILE A 83 1.30 5.93 -1.26
C ILE A 83 1.45 4.55 -1.90
N PRO A 84 0.42 4.07 -2.64
CA PRO A 84 0.51 2.81 -3.34
C PRO A 84 1.29 2.97 -4.66
N MET A 85 2.21 2.06 -4.90
CA MET A 85 2.93 1.90 -6.15
C MET A 85 2.84 0.46 -6.64
N TYR A 86 2.95 0.26 -7.93
CA TYR A 86 3.02 -1.08 -8.52
C TYR A 86 4.00 -1.12 -9.69
N LEU A 87 4.54 -2.30 -9.92
CA LEU A 87 5.49 -2.55 -10.99
C LEU A 87 4.76 -3.14 -12.19
N SER A 88 5.00 -2.58 -13.37
CA SER A 88 4.50 -3.09 -14.64
C SER A 88 5.66 -3.49 -15.55
N GLY A 89 5.51 -4.58 -16.29
CA GLY A 89 6.50 -5.00 -17.29
C GLY A 89 6.16 -6.37 -17.88
N GLU A 90 6.66 -6.63 -19.09
CA GLU A 90 6.27 -7.80 -19.89
C GLU A 90 6.67 -9.14 -19.25
N ASP A 91 7.78 -9.17 -18.50
CA ASP A 91 8.31 -10.38 -17.86
C ASP A 91 7.89 -10.57 -16.39
N LEU A 92 7.13 -9.61 -15.86
CA LEU A 92 6.58 -9.66 -14.50
C LEU A 92 5.34 -10.55 -14.49
N GLN A 93 5.56 -11.87 -14.49
CA GLN A 93 4.49 -12.81 -14.10
C GLN A 93 4.08 -12.50 -12.64
N ARG A 94 2.78 -12.63 -12.35
CA ARG A 94 2.16 -12.31 -11.05
C ARG A 94 2.93 -12.89 -9.87
N GLY A 95 3.04 -12.11 -8.79
CA GLY A 95 3.60 -12.56 -7.53
C GLY A 95 4.77 -11.69 -7.06
N ILE A 96 4.72 -11.34 -5.77
CA ILE A 96 5.70 -10.52 -5.05
C ILE A 96 7.15 -10.99 -5.27
N SER A 97 7.40 -12.30 -5.45
CA SER A 97 8.76 -12.85 -5.57
C SER A 97 9.59 -12.24 -6.70
N LYS A 98 8.96 -11.88 -7.84
CA LYS A 98 9.68 -11.26 -8.97
C LYS A 98 9.90 -9.76 -8.74
N ILE A 99 8.94 -9.10 -8.11
CA ILE A 99 9.01 -7.67 -7.75
C ILE A 99 10.05 -7.45 -6.66
N ALA A 100 10.25 -8.45 -5.78
CA ALA A 100 11.15 -8.35 -4.64
C ALA A 100 12.57 -7.92 -5.03
N LYS A 101 13.10 -8.47 -6.13
CA LYS A 101 14.45 -8.14 -6.61
C LYS A 101 14.59 -6.67 -7.02
N TYR A 102 13.56 -6.12 -7.67
CA TYR A 102 13.64 -4.79 -8.29
C TYR A 102 13.13 -3.66 -7.38
N LEU A 103 12.27 -4.00 -6.42
CA LEU A 103 11.60 -3.02 -5.57
C LEU A 103 11.91 -3.26 -4.09
N ILE A 104 11.62 -4.45 -3.56
CA ILE A 104 11.68 -4.71 -2.11
C ILE A 104 13.12 -4.71 -1.58
N LEU A 105 14.03 -5.40 -2.27
CA LEU A 105 15.43 -5.50 -1.83
C LEU A 105 16.12 -4.12 -1.82
N PRO A 106 16.05 -3.28 -2.89
CA PRO A 106 16.61 -1.94 -2.84
C PRO A 106 16.03 -1.07 -1.71
N LEU A 107 14.71 -1.11 -1.50
CA LEU A 107 14.06 -0.35 -0.43
C LEU A 107 14.50 -0.82 0.96
N ALA A 108 14.64 -2.14 1.15
CA ALA A 108 15.14 -2.72 2.38
C ALA A 108 16.60 -2.32 2.66
N ASP A 109 17.47 -2.29 1.64
CA ASP A 109 18.86 -1.83 1.77
C ASP A 109 18.94 -0.35 2.19
N TRP A 110 17.97 0.47 1.74
CA TRP A 110 17.82 1.87 2.13
C TRP A 110 17.06 2.06 3.46
N LYS A 111 16.64 0.97 4.11
CA LYS A 111 15.88 0.95 5.37
C LYS A 111 14.54 1.67 5.28
N ILE A 112 13.92 1.64 4.10
CA ILE A 112 12.59 2.20 3.87
C ILE A 112 11.55 1.14 4.24
N SER A 113 10.58 1.52 5.07
CA SER A 113 9.49 0.63 5.47
C SER A 113 8.46 0.54 4.35
N ILE A 114 7.98 -0.68 4.08
CA ILE A 114 6.95 -0.93 3.07
C ILE A 114 5.83 -1.78 3.65
N MET A 115 4.66 -1.71 3.02
CA MET A 115 3.57 -2.67 3.22
C MET A 115 3.17 -3.26 1.87
N ALA A 116 2.97 -4.58 1.81
CA ALA A 116 2.56 -5.26 0.58
C ALA A 116 1.08 -5.64 0.63
N ILE A 117 0.34 -5.33 -0.44
CA ILE A 117 -1.04 -5.76 -0.65
C ILE A 117 -1.11 -6.43 -2.02
N SER A 118 -1.22 -7.76 -2.02
CA SER A 118 -1.47 -8.54 -3.24
C SER A 118 -2.97 -8.68 -3.49
N MET A 119 -3.40 -8.28 -4.68
CA MET A 119 -4.77 -8.50 -5.17
C MET A 119 -4.75 -9.53 -6.30
N TYR A 120 -5.94 -9.98 -6.74
CA TYR A 120 -6.06 -10.94 -7.84
C TYR A 120 -5.35 -10.47 -9.14
N GLN A 121 -5.37 -9.16 -9.40
CA GLN A 121 -4.88 -8.58 -10.65
C GLN A 121 -3.44 -8.04 -10.56
N CYS A 122 -3.02 -7.57 -9.39
CA CYS A 122 -1.80 -6.79 -9.21
C CYS A 122 -1.26 -6.89 -7.78
N ASP A 123 0.04 -6.63 -7.64
CA ASP A 123 0.73 -6.52 -6.36
C ASP A 123 1.03 -5.05 -6.09
N TYR A 124 0.39 -4.46 -5.08
CA TYR A 124 0.67 -3.11 -4.61
C TYR A 124 1.71 -3.14 -3.51
N ILE A 125 2.67 -2.24 -3.60
CA ILE A 125 3.63 -1.96 -2.55
C ILE A 125 3.38 -0.54 -2.09
N LEU A 126 3.15 -0.36 -0.80
CA LEU A 126 2.82 0.91 -0.20
C LEU A 126 4.05 1.41 0.54
N ILE A 127 4.36 2.69 0.34
CA ILE A 127 5.41 3.43 1.07
C ILE A 127 4.77 4.52 1.90
N GLN A 128 5.46 4.94 2.96
CA GLN A 128 5.06 6.14 3.68
C GLN A 128 5.34 7.38 2.83
N GLU A 129 4.43 8.35 2.88
CA GLU A 129 4.57 9.62 2.18
C GLU A 129 5.84 10.37 2.59
N ASP A 130 6.21 10.29 3.86
CA ASP A 130 7.44 10.89 4.41
C ASP A 130 8.73 10.36 3.76
N ASP A 131 8.69 9.11 3.25
CA ASP A 131 9.83 8.45 2.62
C ASP A 131 9.86 8.62 1.09
N TYR A 132 8.89 9.35 0.50
CA TYR A 132 8.71 9.45 -0.95
C TYR A 132 10.00 9.87 -1.69
N GLU A 133 10.68 10.93 -1.25
CA GLU A 133 11.90 11.43 -1.92
C GLU A 133 13.02 10.39 -1.90
N ALA A 134 13.22 9.71 -0.77
CA ALA A 134 14.21 8.66 -0.61
C ALA A 134 13.89 7.44 -1.49
N VAL A 135 12.60 7.11 -1.64
CA VAL A 135 12.13 6.03 -2.53
C VAL A 135 12.47 6.35 -3.98
N ILE A 136 12.18 7.56 -4.46
CA ILE A 136 12.49 7.95 -5.84
C ILE A 136 14.00 7.88 -6.10
N GLU A 137 14.81 8.41 -5.18
CA GLU A 137 16.27 8.37 -5.31
C GLU A 137 16.78 6.91 -5.37
N CYS A 138 16.33 6.06 -4.44
CA CYS A 138 16.68 4.64 -4.39
C CYS A 138 16.30 3.91 -5.68
N LEU A 139 15.04 4.02 -6.10
CA LEU A 139 14.50 3.23 -7.20
C LEU A 139 14.96 3.69 -8.57
N SER A 140 15.32 4.97 -8.72
CA SER A 140 15.91 5.52 -9.96
C SER A 140 17.16 4.77 -10.43
N ILE A 141 17.90 4.15 -9.49
CA ILE A 141 19.12 3.39 -9.79
C ILE A 141 18.78 2.09 -10.54
N HIS A 142 17.66 1.46 -10.15
CA HIS A 142 17.31 0.10 -10.53
C HIS A 142 16.21 0.02 -11.60
N ILE A 143 15.31 1.00 -11.63
CA ILE A 143 14.13 1.00 -12.50
C ILE A 143 14.31 2.05 -13.60
N PRO A 144 14.18 1.69 -14.88
CA PRO A 144 14.51 2.60 -15.98
C PRO A 144 13.49 3.72 -16.16
N LYS A 145 12.22 3.54 -15.76
CA LYS A 145 11.17 4.55 -15.83
C LYS A 145 10.27 4.54 -14.60
N ILE A 146 10.01 5.73 -14.07
CA ILE A 146 9.09 5.96 -12.96
C ILE A 146 8.05 7.00 -13.39
N TYR A 147 6.78 6.63 -13.26
CA TYR A 147 5.61 7.45 -13.54
C TYR A 147 4.93 7.82 -12.23
N ASP A 148 4.47 9.07 -12.13
CA ASP A 148 3.68 9.53 -10.99
C ASP A 148 2.37 10.17 -11.46
N GLU A 149 1.27 9.58 -11.03
CA GLU A 149 -0.08 10.03 -11.38
C GLU A 149 -0.52 11.28 -10.60
N SER A 150 0.21 11.66 -9.55
CA SER A 150 -0.12 12.84 -8.72
C SER A 150 0.25 14.17 -9.35
N LEU A 151 1.06 14.14 -10.40
CA LEU A 151 1.42 15.33 -11.16
C LEU A 151 0.28 15.66 -12.15
N ASP A 152 -0.26 16.89 -12.08
CA ASP A 152 -1.45 17.39 -12.81
C ASP A 152 -1.38 17.34 -14.36
N LEU A 153 -0.40 16.65 -14.94
CA LEU A 153 -0.20 16.46 -16.37
C LEU A 153 -0.08 14.95 -16.62
N GLU A 154 -1.02 14.39 -17.38
CA GLU A 154 -1.15 12.98 -17.75
C GLU A 154 0.16 12.17 -17.64
N ASN A 155 0.27 11.31 -16.62
CA ASN A 155 1.32 10.29 -16.47
C ASN A 155 2.75 10.81 -16.79
N GLU A 156 3.16 11.95 -16.24
CA GLU A 156 4.49 12.48 -16.52
C GLU A 156 5.57 11.54 -15.95
N ILE A 157 6.62 11.33 -16.76
CA ILE A 157 7.78 10.54 -16.37
C ILE A 157 8.58 11.38 -15.37
N VAL A 158 8.53 11.02 -14.09
CA VAL A 158 9.36 11.65 -13.03
C VAL A 158 10.83 11.35 -13.27
N PHE A 159 11.12 10.12 -13.67
CA PHE A 159 12.47 9.64 -13.92
C PHE A 159 12.53 8.76 -15.15
N SER A 160 13.51 9.04 -16.03
CA SER A 160 13.92 8.11 -17.08
C SER A 160 15.43 7.98 -17.18
N LYS A 161 15.89 6.74 -17.38
CA LYS A 161 17.27 6.40 -17.69
C LYS A 161 17.40 6.16 -19.20
N PHE A 162 18.03 7.09 -19.91
CA PHE A 162 18.29 6.95 -21.35
C PHE A 162 19.81 6.95 -21.60
N ASN A 163 20.34 5.91 -22.24
CA ASN A 163 21.76 5.76 -22.57
C ASN A 163 22.72 5.99 -21.38
N GLY A 164 22.34 5.53 -20.18
CA GLY A 164 23.14 5.69 -18.96
C GLY A 164 23.13 7.09 -18.34
N LYS A 165 22.41 8.06 -18.92
CA LYS A 165 22.18 9.39 -18.34
C LYS A 165 20.84 9.42 -17.61
N MET A 166 20.86 10.00 -16.41
CA MET A 166 19.67 10.17 -15.57
C MET A 166 18.99 11.47 -15.94
N HIS A 167 17.71 11.39 -16.32
CA HIS A 167 16.88 12.54 -16.64
C HIS A 167 15.69 12.60 -15.68
N TYR A 168 15.63 13.67 -14.89
CA TYR A 168 14.50 13.97 -14.02
C TYR A 168 13.66 15.07 -14.66
N ASN A 169 12.36 14.84 -14.85
CA ASN A 169 11.44 15.93 -15.18
C ASN A 169 10.95 16.57 -13.88
N ILE A 170 11.82 17.35 -13.26
CA ILE A 170 11.39 18.19 -12.14
C ILE A 170 11.02 19.55 -12.73
N LYS A 171 9.71 19.78 -12.93
CA LYS A 171 9.20 21.15 -12.73
C LYS A 171 9.45 21.45 -11.26
N LYS A 172 10.37 22.38 -10.98
CA LYS A 172 10.72 22.82 -9.63
C LYS A 172 9.44 23.02 -8.81
N PHE A 173 9.18 22.10 -7.89
CA PHE A 173 8.40 22.42 -6.71
C PHE A 173 9.32 23.29 -5.85
N ASP A 174 9.10 24.60 -5.92
CA ASP A 174 9.68 25.53 -4.96
C ASP A 174 9.04 25.25 -3.60
N HIS A 175 9.68 24.39 -2.81
CA HIS A 175 9.67 24.57 -1.37
C HIS A 175 11.11 24.65 -0.89
N SER A 176 11.48 25.86 -0.48
CA SER A 176 12.64 26.16 0.34
C SER A 176 12.50 25.47 1.70
N SER A 177 12.77 24.17 1.71
CA SER A 177 13.09 23.42 2.90
C SER A 177 14.49 22.91 2.67
N SER A 178 15.44 23.49 3.41
CA SER A 178 16.84 23.09 3.33
C SER A 178 16.92 21.57 3.34
N CYS A 179 17.66 21.00 2.38
CA CYS A 179 18.23 19.68 2.51
C CYS A 179 19.08 19.66 3.79
N HIS A 180 18.45 19.40 4.92
CA HIS A 180 19.12 18.82 6.06
C HIS A 180 19.37 17.38 5.64
N LEU A 181 20.44 17.21 4.85
CA LEU A 181 21.36 16.10 5.00
C LEU A 181 21.40 15.83 6.50
N ARG A 182 20.78 14.73 6.94
CA ARG A 182 20.94 14.22 8.30
C ARG A 182 22.44 14.12 8.51
N LYS A 183 23.02 15.13 9.16
CA LYS A 183 24.34 15.02 9.75
C LYS A 183 24.25 13.79 10.62
N GLN A 184 25.06 12.79 10.28
CA GLN A 184 25.34 11.65 11.14
C GLN A 184 25.65 12.20 12.53
N SER A 185 24.67 12.11 13.42
CA SER A 185 24.93 12.16 14.85
C SER A 185 25.62 10.84 15.16
N THR A 186 26.93 10.91 15.35
CA THR A 186 27.77 9.93 16.01
C THR A 186 27.28 9.73 17.46
N VAL A 187 26.14 9.06 17.66
CA VAL A 187 25.73 8.44 18.92
C VAL A 187 24.81 7.27 18.56
N ASP A 188 25.30 6.08 18.89
CA ASP A 188 24.64 4.77 18.89
C ASP A 188 24.17 4.23 17.54
N GLU A 189 25.09 3.51 16.88
CA GLU A 189 24.78 2.30 16.12
C GLU A 189 24.01 1.32 17.03
N ASN A 190 22.74 1.62 17.33
CA ASN A 190 21.83 0.64 17.85
C ASN A 190 21.67 -0.40 16.77
N LYS A 191 22.37 -1.53 16.97
CA LYS A 191 22.14 -2.80 16.30
C LYS A 191 20.63 -2.97 16.11
N GLN A 192 20.11 -2.64 14.93
CA GLN A 192 18.87 -3.25 14.49
C GLN A 192 19.21 -4.72 14.35
N LEU A 193 18.84 -5.47 15.40
CA LEU A 193 18.86 -6.91 15.41
C LEU A 193 18.16 -7.32 14.12
N GLN A 194 18.84 -8.11 13.29
CA GLN A 194 18.20 -8.80 12.20
C GLN A 194 17.29 -9.85 12.85
N ILE A 195 16.08 -9.42 13.22
CA ILE A 195 15.12 -10.24 13.93
C ILE A 195 14.60 -11.23 12.90
N SER A 196 15.00 -12.49 13.02
CA SER A 196 14.33 -13.57 12.31
C SER A 196 12.94 -13.73 12.91
N LEU A 197 11.92 -13.28 12.18
CA LEU A 197 10.54 -13.50 12.58
C LEU A 197 10.19 -14.99 12.39
N PRO A 198 9.55 -15.64 13.37
CA PRO A 198 9.12 -17.01 13.22
C PRO A 198 8.03 -17.09 12.14
N LEU A 199 8.18 -18.01 11.21
CA LEU A 199 7.16 -18.31 10.22
C LEU A 199 6.20 -19.35 10.80
N LEU A 200 4.93 -19.00 10.88
CA LEU A 200 3.85 -19.92 11.22
C LEU A 200 3.10 -20.28 9.94
N ILE A 201 3.14 -21.56 9.56
CA ILE A 201 2.38 -22.08 8.42
C ILE A 201 1.23 -22.90 9.00
N PRO A 202 -0.04 -22.51 8.78
CA PRO A 202 -1.18 -23.33 9.20
C PRO A 202 -1.24 -24.62 8.41
N ASP A 203 -1.26 -25.78 9.08
CA ASP A 203 -1.16 -27.09 8.43
C ASP A 203 -2.45 -27.52 7.69
N ASN A 204 -3.60 -26.89 7.99
CA ASN A 204 -4.93 -27.35 7.55
C ASN A 204 -5.80 -26.27 6.88
N ILE A 205 -5.20 -25.18 6.38
CA ILE A 205 -5.96 -24.10 5.73
C ILE A 205 -5.48 -23.96 4.29
N GLU A 206 -6.38 -24.24 3.35
CA GLU A 206 -6.17 -23.92 1.94
C GLU A 206 -6.79 -22.56 1.64
N TYR A 207 -5.97 -21.64 1.12
CA TYR A 207 -6.42 -20.31 0.73
C TYR A 207 -6.71 -20.28 -0.77
N CYS A 208 -7.86 -19.74 -1.15
CA CYS A 208 -8.23 -19.49 -2.54
C CYS A 208 -8.19 -17.99 -2.83
N ILE A 209 -7.49 -17.60 -3.90
CA ILE A 209 -7.49 -16.21 -4.40
C ILE A 209 -8.48 -16.14 -5.56
N THR A 210 -9.61 -15.48 -5.35
CA THR A 210 -10.68 -15.35 -6.34
C THR A 210 -10.92 -13.89 -6.73
N GLY A 211 -11.28 -13.66 -8.00
CA GLY A 211 -11.69 -12.37 -8.51
C GLY A 211 -13.16 -12.39 -8.89
N LEU A 212 -13.96 -11.51 -8.28
CA LEU A 212 -15.38 -11.37 -8.58
C LEU A 212 -15.58 -10.11 -9.43
N TYR A 213 -15.83 -10.29 -10.73
CA TYR A 213 -15.95 -9.17 -11.69
C TYR A 213 -17.35 -8.56 -11.74
N ASN A 214 -18.37 -9.31 -11.30
CA ASN A 214 -19.72 -8.82 -11.17
C ASN A 214 -20.21 -9.11 -9.74
N MET A 215 -20.47 -8.05 -8.98
CA MET A 215 -21.08 -8.17 -7.65
C MET A 215 -22.55 -8.51 -7.83
N ASP A 216 -22.86 -9.79 -8.02
CA ASP A 216 -24.23 -10.26 -7.98
C ASP A 216 -24.78 -10.01 -6.57
N THR A 217 -25.95 -9.38 -6.49
CA THR A 217 -26.61 -9.00 -5.22
C THR A 217 -26.87 -10.18 -4.29
N ILE A 218 -26.78 -11.41 -4.81
CA ILE A 218 -27.02 -12.67 -4.11
C ILE A 218 -25.87 -13.01 -3.15
N ILE A 219 -24.63 -12.63 -3.46
CA ILE A 219 -23.45 -12.98 -2.65
C ILE A 219 -23.26 -12.00 -1.48
N ILE A 220 -23.78 -10.77 -1.60
CA ILE A 220 -23.60 -9.70 -0.61
C ILE A 220 -24.05 -10.12 0.80
N PRO A 221 -25.26 -10.71 1.02
CA PRO A 221 -25.66 -11.15 2.35
C PRO A 221 -24.71 -12.18 2.96
N THR A 222 -24.22 -13.12 2.16
CA THR A 222 -23.25 -14.14 2.61
C THR A 222 -21.90 -13.52 2.97
N LEU A 223 -21.41 -12.56 2.18
CA LEU A 223 -20.18 -11.84 2.52
C LEU A 223 -20.32 -11.04 3.81
N ILE A 224 -21.47 -10.39 4.02
CA ILE A 224 -21.75 -9.66 5.27
C ILE A 224 -21.79 -10.63 6.46
N ASP A 225 -22.39 -11.81 6.29
CA ASP A 225 -22.43 -12.86 7.32
C ASP A 225 -20.99 -13.29 7.70
N ILE A 226 -20.18 -13.64 6.70
CA ILE A 226 -18.77 -14.01 6.90
C ILE A 226 -17.97 -12.87 7.56
N MET A 227 -18.12 -11.63 7.09
CA MET A 227 -17.31 -10.51 7.54
C MET A 227 -17.62 -10.03 8.96
N PHE A 228 -18.86 -10.21 9.44
CA PHE A 228 -19.32 -9.58 10.69
C PHE A 228 -19.94 -10.53 11.70
N TYR A 229 -20.38 -11.70 11.29
CA TYR A 229 -21.18 -12.62 12.12
C TYR A 229 -20.56 -14.01 12.26
N GLU A 230 -19.74 -14.46 11.31
CA GLU A 230 -18.83 -15.59 11.50
C GLU A 230 -17.66 -15.17 12.41
N THR A 231 -17.97 -14.93 13.68
CA THR A 231 -16.94 -14.91 14.72
C THR A 231 -16.66 -16.35 15.13
N ASP A 232 -15.40 -16.77 14.99
CA ASP A 232 -14.91 -18.06 15.49
C ASP A 232 -15.47 -18.38 16.89
N ASN A 233 -16.09 -19.56 17.00
CA ASN A 233 -16.24 -20.31 18.25
C ASN A 233 -14.90 -20.92 18.65
#